data_AF-A0A0J1INS4-F1
#
_entry.id   AF-A0A0J1INS4-F1
#
_cell.length_a   1.000
_cell.length_b   1.000
_cell.length_c   1.000
_cell.angle_alpha   90.00
_cell.angle_beta   90.00
_cell.angle_gamma   90.00
#
_symmetry.space_group_name_H-M   'P 1'
#
loop_
_entity.id
_entity.type
_entity.pdbx_description
1 polymer ?
#
loop_
_entity_poly.entity_id
_entity_poly.type
_entity_poly.pdbx_seq_one_letter_code
_entity_poly.pdbx_strand_id
1 'polypeptide(L)'
;MKLFSILQAEMAKSHKHNFHNKLIYFSLLLWPALLFITSYYSFKPFNLTKSSPLSAYMDVDQITMFLLTGYLGYIFFWSLVQSAWNMSYERQAGTLELLFLTPANRLTIMFARAAGNLLEAVWLFTTFILLVLIVTGKAAEIYWANVPLALFLLSISAIVWGGFLNIIFLFSRDAGILFTIFEEPMQFFSGVRIPILAFPIWGKAIAYLFPLTYVLDIFRDLVLNGKGFTQMVGQYSLLFSIILILAAASVLLLKKAETHAKNTGNMVLY
;
A
#
# COMPACT_ATOMS: atom_id res chain seq x y z
N MET A 1 14.44 22.25 -9.53
CA MET A 1 14.38 21.97 -8.08
C MET A 1 15.02 20.61 -7.80
N LYS A 2 15.67 20.43 -6.65
CA LYS A 2 16.28 19.14 -6.27
C LYS A 2 15.15 18.18 -5.84
N LEU A 3 15.22 16.91 -6.25
CA LEU A 3 14.27 15.84 -5.88
C LEU A 3 13.92 15.86 -4.38
N PHE A 4 14.94 16.01 -3.56
CA PHE A 4 14.83 16.02 -2.09
C PHE A 4 13.94 17.14 -1.56
N SER A 5 13.99 18.34 -2.14
CA SER A 5 13.17 19.46 -1.66
C SER A 5 11.69 19.25 -1.96
N ILE A 6 11.36 18.59 -3.08
CA ILE A 6 9.97 18.25 -3.43
C ILE A 6 9.44 17.21 -2.45
N LEU A 7 10.22 16.16 -2.18
CA LEU A 7 9.85 15.11 -1.24
C LEU A 7 9.63 15.68 0.17
N GLN A 8 10.54 16.52 0.65
CA GLN A 8 10.40 17.18 1.94
C GLN A 8 9.16 18.09 2.01
N ALA A 9 8.86 18.82 0.93
CA ALA A 9 7.68 19.68 0.86
C ALA A 9 6.38 18.87 0.89
N GLU A 10 6.29 17.78 0.13
CA GLU A 10 5.12 16.90 0.14
C GLU A 10 4.96 16.17 1.47
N MET A 11 6.05 15.69 2.09
CA MET A 11 5.99 15.12 3.45
C MET A 11 5.49 16.14 4.48
N ALA A 12 6.01 17.37 4.44
CA ALA A 12 5.59 18.43 5.36
C ALA A 12 4.12 18.83 5.13
N LYS A 13 3.69 18.90 3.87
CA LYS A 13 2.29 19.14 3.49
C LYS A 13 1.39 18.02 4.00
N SER A 14 1.73 16.77 3.73
CA SER A 14 0.94 15.61 4.14
C SER A 14 0.82 15.53 5.65
N HIS A 15 1.92 15.75 6.38
CA HIS A 15 1.90 15.78 7.83
C HIS A 15 1.02 16.92 8.37
N LYS A 16 1.11 18.14 7.83
CA LYS A 16 0.24 19.25 8.26
C LYS A 16 -1.23 18.98 7.94
N HIS A 17 -1.52 18.35 6.80
CA HIS A 17 -2.87 18.00 6.41
C HIS A 17 -3.45 16.90 7.31
N ASN A 18 -2.71 15.81 7.53
CA ASN A 18 -3.21 14.68 8.31
C ASN A 18 -3.18 14.96 9.82
N PHE A 19 -2.29 15.81 10.33
CA PHE A 19 -2.07 16.01 11.78
C PHE A 19 -2.42 17.41 12.27
N HIS A 20 -3.43 18.05 11.69
CA HIS A 20 -3.85 19.40 12.06
C HIS A 20 -4.49 19.50 13.47
N ASN A 21 -4.87 18.37 14.09
CA ASN A 21 -5.52 18.32 15.41
C ASN A 21 -4.89 17.25 16.31
N LYS A 22 -4.70 17.57 17.60
CA LYS A 22 -4.21 16.64 18.63
C LYS A 22 -5.06 15.37 18.74
N LEU A 23 -6.36 15.45 18.48
CA LEU A 23 -7.25 14.28 18.46
C LEU A 23 -6.88 13.24 17.39
N ILE A 24 -6.19 13.65 16.33
CA ILE A 24 -5.77 12.72 15.26
C ILE A 24 -4.65 11.80 15.74
N TYR A 25 -3.77 12.30 16.62
CA TYR A 25 -2.77 11.44 17.26
C TYR A 25 -3.40 10.36 18.14
N PHE A 26 -4.56 10.66 18.76
CA PHE A 26 -5.33 9.65 19.49
C PHE A 26 -5.99 8.64 18.54
N SER A 27 -6.57 9.11 17.43
CA SER A 27 -7.19 8.20 16.45
C SER A 27 -6.18 7.27 15.77
N LEU A 28 -4.91 7.68 15.64
CA LEU A 28 -3.84 6.85 15.09
C LEU A 28 -3.48 5.62 15.95
N LEU A 29 -3.84 5.61 17.23
CA LEU A 29 -3.76 4.41 18.06
C LEU A 29 -5.03 3.56 17.94
N LEU A 30 -6.17 4.25 17.83
CA LEU A 30 -7.49 3.64 17.78
C LEU A 30 -7.71 2.84 16.49
N TRP A 31 -7.28 3.36 15.34
CA TRP A 31 -7.43 2.69 14.04
C TRP A 31 -6.69 1.35 13.96
N PRO A 32 -5.37 1.26 14.25
CA PRO A 32 -4.66 -0.03 14.33
C PRO A 32 -5.30 -0.99 15.32
N ALA A 33 -5.78 -0.50 16.47
CA ALA A 33 -6.43 -1.35 17.46
C ALA A 33 -7.76 -1.92 16.95
N LEU A 34 -8.61 -1.11 16.32
CA LEU A 34 -9.85 -1.58 15.69
C LEU A 34 -9.55 -2.55 14.55
N LEU A 35 -8.53 -2.28 13.74
CA LEU A 35 -8.12 -3.17 12.65
C LEU A 35 -7.57 -4.49 13.19
N PHE A 36 -6.83 -4.45 14.29
CA PHE A 36 -6.38 -5.64 14.98
C PHE A 36 -7.58 -6.45 15.50
N ILE A 37 -8.51 -5.81 16.22
CA ILE A 37 -9.73 -6.44 16.75
C ILE A 37 -10.55 -7.06 15.60
N THR A 38 -10.81 -6.30 14.54
CA THR A 38 -11.56 -6.81 13.38
C THR A 38 -10.81 -7.96 12.72
N SER A 39 -9.49 -7.88 12.54
CA SER A 39 -8.69 -8.98 11.99
C SER A 39 -8.71 -10.21 12.89
N TYR A 40 -8.73 -10.05 14.22
CA TYR A 40 -8.76 -11.17 15.16
C TYR A 40 -10.15 -11.83 15.21
N TYR A 41 -11.20 -11.01 15.32
CA TYR A 41 -12.59 -11.48 15.42
C TYR A 41 -13.22 -11.88 14.09
N SER A 42 -12.68 -11.45 12.95
CA SER A 42 -13.15 -11.96 11.65
C SER A 42 -12.92 -13.46 11.51
N PHE A 43 -11.93 -14.02 12.22
CA PHE A 43 -11.52 -15.42 12.04
C PHE A 43 -11.82 -16.33 13.23
N LYS A 44 -12.02 -15.77 14.42
CA LYS A 44 -12.51 -16.51 15.60
C LYS A 44 -13.77 -17.38 15.34
N PRO A 45 -14.75 -16.97 14.50
CA PRO A 45 -15.95 -17.76 14.24
C PRO A 45 -15.71 -18.94 13.29
N PHE A 46 -14.63 -18.94 12.50
CA PHE A 46 -14.36 -20.02 11.56
C PHE A 46 -13.72 -21.18 12.32
N ASN A 47 -14.27 -22.38 12.16
CA ASN A 47 -13.67 -23.61 12.69
C ASN A 47 -12.36 -23.88 11.92
N LEU A 48 -11.24 -23.41 12.48
CA LEU A 48 -9.89 -23.68 11.98
C LEU A 48 -9.47 -25.13 12.31
N THR A 49 -10.37 -26.10 12.18
CA THR A 49 -10.04 -27.52 12.35
C THR A 49 -9.45 -28.06 11.05
N LYS A 50 -8.71 -29.17 11.10
CA LYS A 50 -8.10 -29.82 9.92
C LYS A 50 -9.06 -30.11 8.76
N SER A 51 -10.37 -30.11 9.00
CA SER A 51 -11.44 -30.32 8.02
C SER A 51 -11.89 -29.07 7.24
N SER A 52 -11.34 -27.87 7.53
CA SER A 52 -11.67 -26.65 6.78
C SER A 52 -11.09 -26.69 5.36
N PRO A 53 -11.80 -26.22 4.32
CA PRO A 53 -11.24 -26.11 2.96
C PRO A 53 -9.94 -25.29 2.87
N LEU A 54 -9.69 -24.41 3.85
CA LEU A 54 -8.47 -23.61 3.95
C LEU A 54 -7.25 -24.41 4.45
N SER A 55 -7.46 -25.52 5.16
CA SER A 55 -6.36 -26.39 5.62
C SER A 55 -5.61 -27.06 4.47
N ALA A 56 -6.24 -27.16 3.29
CA ALA A 56 -5.60 -27.66 2.06
C ALA A 56 -4.52 -26.71 1.52
N TYR A 57 -4.54 -25.44 1.93
CA TYR A 57 -3.62 -24.40 1.44
C TYR A 57 -2.73 -23.82 2.54
N MET A 58 -3.03 -24.08 3.82
CA MET A 58 -2.29 -23.51 4.95
C MET A 58 -2.48 -24.33 6.23
N ASP A 59 -1.42 -24.45 7.03
CA ASP A 59 -1.51 -25.03 8.37
C ASP A 59 -2.34 -24.16 9.30
N VAL A 60 -3.22 -24.80 10.07
CA VAL A 60 -4.15 -24.17 11.03
C VAL A 60 -3.43 -23.21 11.98
N ASP A 61 -2.26 -23.60 12.46
CA ASP A 61 -1.47 -22.83 13.44
C ASP A 61 -0.85 -21.56 12.83
N GLN A 62 -0.71 -21.50 11.51
CA GLN A 62 -0.15 -20.38 10.77
C GLN A 62 -1.21 -19.39 10.27
N ILE A 63 -2.49 -19.77 10.25
CA ILE A 63 -3.59 -18.92 9.74
C ILE A 63 -3.62 -17.58 10.47
N THR A 64 -3.49 -17.58 11.81
CA THR A 64 -3.47 -16.34 12.59
C THR A 64 -2.33 -15.42 12.17
N MET A 65 -1.11 -15.94 12.01
CA MET A 65 0.04 -15.11 11.59
C MET A 65 -0.09 -14.63 10.16
N PHE A 66 -0.57 -15.48 9.26
CA PHE A 66 -0.77 -15.14 7.86
C PHE A 66 -1.72 -13.94 7.71
N LEU A 67 -2.80 -13.94 8.49
CA LEU A 67 -3.78 -12.87 8.50
C LEU A 67 -3.22 -11.61 9.16
N LEU A 68 -2.61 -11.73 10.34
CA LEU A 68 -2.06 -10.58 11.04
C LEU A 68 -0.97 -9.90 10.21
N THR A 69 -0.08 -10.66 9.58
CA THR A 69 0.93 -10.11 8.65
C THR A 69 0.32 -9.55 7.37
N GLY A 70 -0.73 -10.18 6.84
CA GLY A 70 -1.48 -9.68 5.70
C GLY A 70 -2.12 -8.32 5.97
N TYR A 71 -2.87 -8.20 7.06
CA TYR A 71 -3.50 -6.94 7.48
C TYR A 71 -2.46 -5.87 7.82
N LEU A 72 -1.40 -6.23 8.53
CA LEU A 72 -0.32 -5.31 8.85
C LEU A 72 0.36 -4.76 7.59
N GLY A 73 0.66 -5.62 6.62
CA GLY A 73 1.22 -5.20 5.33
C GLY A 73 0.23 -4.34 4.53
N TYR A 74 -1.06 -4.71 4.53
CA TYR A 74 -2.12 -3.94 3.88
C TYR A 74 -2.29 -2.54 4.49
N ILE A 75 -2.32 -2.40 5.82
CA ILE A 75 -2.51 -1.11 6.48
C ILE A 75 -1.36 -0.16 6.16
N PHE A 76 -0.14 -0.69 6.20
CA PHE A 76 1.04 0.06 5.78
C PHE A 76 0.88 0.52 4.33
N PHE A 77 0.54 -0.40 3.43
CA PHE A 77 0.36 -0.12 2.01
C PHE A 77 -0.73 0.94 1.76
N TRP A 78 -1.90 0.76 2.39
CA TRP A 78 -3.07 1.64 2.29
C TRP A 78 -2.74 3.08 2.69
N SER A 79 -1.97 3.27 3.77
CA SER A 79 -1.60 4.61 4.27
C SER A 79 -0.82 5.44 3.22
N LEU A 80 0.07 4.83 2.43
CA LEU A 80 0.76 5.53 1.34
C LEU A 80 -0.16 5.78 0.13
N VAL A 81 -1.03 4.81 -0.16
CA VAL A 81 -1.89 4.81 -1.35
C VAL A 81 -3.05 5.80 -1.21
N GLN A 82 -3.51 6.06 0.02
CA GLN A 82 -4.54 7.04 0.34
C GLN A 82 -4.23 8.47 -0.19
N SER A 83 -2.95 8.80 -0.41
CA SER A 83 -2.56 10.07 -1.07
C SER A 83 -3.25 10.29 -2.42
N ALA A 84 -3.54 9.21 -3.15
CA ALA A 84 -4.26 9.25 -4.41
C ALA A 84 -5.74 9.61 -4.19
N TRP A 85 -6.38 9.13 -3.12
CA TRP A 85 -7.73 9.55 -2.77
C TRP A 85 -7.79 11.04 -2.40
N ASN A 86 -6.82 11.52 -1.62
CA ASN A 86 -6.73 12.92 -1.19
C ASN A 86 -6.62 13.91 -2.36
N MET A 87 -6.13 13.44 -3.51
CA MET A 87 -6.08 14.22 -4.73
C MET A 87 -7.46 14.70 -5.20
N SER A 88 -8.53 13.95 -4.90
CA SER A 88 -9.92 14.37 -5.17
C SER A 88 -10.24 15.69 -4.44
N TYR A 89 -9.90 15.77 -3.16
CA TYR A 89 -10.14 16.96 -2.35
C TYR A 89 -9.27 18.15 -2.80
N GLU A 90 -8.02 17.90 -3.16
CA GLU A 90 -7.14 18.95 -3.71
C GLU A 90 -7.63 19.49 -5.05
N ARG A 91 -8.20 18.63 -5.89
CA ARG A 91 -8.83 19.06 -7.14
C ARG A 91 -10.05 19.94 -6.85
N GLN A 92 -10.93 19.52 -5.94
CA GLN A 92 -12.11 20.30 -5.57
C GLN A 92 -11.74 21.66 -4.94
N ALA A 93 -10.63 21.72 -4.20
CA ALA A 93 -10.10 22.94 -3.61
C ALA A 93 -9.31 23.83 -4.60
N GLY A 94 -9.10 23.39 -5.85
CA GLY A 94 -8.31 24.10 -6.86
C GLY A 94 -6.80 24.11 -6.61
N THR A 95 -6.31 23.44 -5.57
CA THR A 95 -4.87 23.44 -5.21
C THR A 95 -4.03 22.55 -6.13
N LEU A 96 -4.67 21.58 -6.79
CA LEU A 96 -4.02 20.72 -7.77
C LEU A 96 -3.46 21.53 -8.97
N GLU A 97 -4.17 22.56 -9.42
CA GLU A 97 -3.74 23.41 -10.55
C GLU A 97 -2.48 24.22 -10.21
N LEU A 98 -2.40 24.73 -8.98
CA LEU A 98 -1.20 25.43 -8.50
C LEU A 98 0.03 24.53 -8.53
N LEU A 99 -0.13 23.25 -8.21
CA LEU A 99 0.93 22.25 -8.28
C LEU A 99 1.47 22.09 -9.72
N PHE A 100 0.59 22.16 -10.73
CA PHE A 100 0.97 22.09 -12.15
C PHE A 100 1.65 23.34 -12.69
N LEU A 101 1.46 24.50 -12.03
CA LEU A 101 2.13 25.76 -12.34
C LEU A 101 3.57 25.82 -11.79
N THR A 102 3.92 24.95 -10.85
CA THR A 102 5.28 24.92 -10.29
C THR A 102 6.30 24.37 -11.32
N PRO A 103 7.57 24.81 -11.26
CA PRO A 103 8.64 24.26 -12.10
C PRO A 103 9.12 22.87 -11.63
N ALA A 104 8.37 22.20 -10.73
CA ALA A 104 8.72 20.90 -10.21
C ALA A 104 8.36 19.79 -11.22
N ASN A 105 9.16 18.73 -11.23
CA ASN A 105 8.87 17.57 -12.06
C ASN A 105 7.58 16.89 -11.55
N ARG A 106 6.56 16.83 -12.40
CA ARG A 106 5.25 16.26 -12.07
C ARG A 106 5.34 14.79 -11.67
N LEU A 107 6.22 14.01 -12.32
CA LEU A 107 6.45 12.61 -11.94
C LEU A 107 6.95 12.52 -10.50
N THR A 108 7.92 13.37 -10.15
CA THR A 108 8.46 13.47 -8.81
C THR A 108 7.40 13.86 -7.79
N ILE A 109 6.53 14.83 -8.12
CA ILE A 109 5.41 15.21 -7.27
C ILE A 109 4.51 14.00 -7.00
N MET A 110 4.10 13.25 -8.02
CA MET A 110 3.14 12.14 -7.84
C MET A 110 3.69 11.02 -6.94
N PHE A 111 4.96 10.65 -7.10
CA PHE A 111 5.60 9.69 -6.19
C PHE A 111 5.90 10.28 -4.81
N ALA A 112 6.26 11.57 -4.73
CA ALA A 112 6.49 12.25 -3.44
C ALA A 112 5.20 12.36 -2.61
N ARG A 113 4.04 12.56 -3.26
CA ARG A 113 2.73 12.54 -2.61
C ARG A 113 2.46 11.17 -1.97
N ALA A 114 2.72 10.08 -2.67
CA ALA A 114 2.62 8.73 -2.12
C ALA A 114 3.58 8.50 -0.95
N ALA A 115 4.83 8.99 -1.06
CA ALA A 115 5.80 8.94 0.02
C ALA A 115 5.48 9.88 1.20
N GLY A 116 4.60 10.88 1.01
CA GLY A 116 4.25 11.88 2.02
C GLY A 116 3.66 11.28 3.31
N ASN A 117 2.97 10.15 3.19
CA ASN A 117 2.37 9.42 4.30
C ASN A 117 3.28 8.34 4.91
N LEU A 118 4.54 8.24 4.51
CA LEU A 118 5.44 7.19 4.99
C LEU A 118 5.59 7.19 6.52
N LEU A 119 5.66 8.37 7.15
CA LEU A 119 5.76 8.49 8.61
C LEU A 119 4.51 7.92 9.32
N GLU A 120 3.33 8.20 8.78
CA GLU A 120 2.07 7.66 9.28
C GLU A 120 2.00 6.15 9.08
N ALA A 121 2.40 5.65 7.91
CA ALA A 121 2.44 4.23 7.62
C ALA A 121 3.36 3.47 8.58
N VAL A 122 4.57 3.99 8.84
CA VAL A 122 5.51 3.40 9.80
C VAL A 122 4.92 3.41 11.21
N TRP A 123 4.26 4.50 11.61
CA TRP A 123 3.58 4.58 12.91
C TRP A 123 2.49 3.51 13.05
N LEU A 124 1.56 3.45 12.10
CA LEU A 124 0.45 2.49 12.09
C LEU A 124 0.97 1.04 12.11
N PHE A 125 1.98 0.73 11.29
CA PHE A 125 2.65 -0.58 11.29
C PHE A 125 3.25 -0.90 12.65
N THR A 126 3.98 0.05 13.24
CA THR A 126 4.64 -0.15 14.54
C THR A 126 3.61 -0.35 15.66
N THR A 127 2.52 0.42 15.68
CA THR A 127 1.44 0.20 16.65
C THR A 127 0.77 -1.16 16.44
N PHE A 128 0.46 -1.53 15.20
CA PHE A 128 -0.19 -2.81 14.90
C PHE A 128 0.69 -4.00 15.29
N ILE A 129 1.97 -3.99 14.95
CA ILE A 129 2.88 -5.08 15.31
C ILE A 129 3.04 -5.20 16.83
N LEU A 130 3.12 -4.08 17.56
CA LEU A 130 3.17 -4.12 19.03
C LEU A 130 1.92 -4.77 19.63
N LEU A 131 0.72 -4.44 19.13
CA LEU A 131 -0.53 -5.07 19.57
C LEU A 131 -0.55 -6.58 19.27
N VAL A 132 -0.10 -6.97 18.08
CA VAL A 132 0.03 -8.39 17.69
C VAL A 132 0.94 -9.12 18.66
N LEU A 133 2.08 -8.54 19.01
CA LEU A 133 3.07 -9.17 19.89
C LEU A 133 2.56 -9.32 21.32
N ILE A 134 1.88 -8.31 21.85
CA ILE A 134 1.29 -8.34 23.19
C ILE A 134 0.22 -9.42 23.30
N VAL A 135 -0.63 -9.57 22.27
CA VAL A 135 -1.78 -10.50 22.32
C VAL A 135 -1.37 -11.93 22.00
N THR A 136 -0.44 -12.13 21.05
CA THR A 136 -0.05 -13.48 20.62
C THR A 136 1.12 -14.04 21.44
N GLY A 137 1.97 -13.19 22.02
CA GLY A 137 3.20 -13.61 22.70
C GLY A 137 4.26 -14.19 21.76
N LYS A 138 4.05 -14.18 20.45
CA LYS A 138 4.90 -14.87 19.45
C LYS A 138 6.08 -14.04 18.96
N ALA A 139 6.61 -13.16 19.81
CA ALA A 139 7.73 -12.28 19.45
C ALA A 139 9.01 -13.05 19.07
N ALA A 140 9.18 -14.25 19.63
CA ALA A 140 10.34 -15.12 19.37
C ALA A 140 10.31 -15.79 17.99
N GLU A 141 9.14 -15.87 17.34
CA GLU A 141 8.97 -16.51 16.03
C GLU A 141 9.26 -15.53 14.87
N ILE A 142 9.51 -14.26 15.17
CA ILE A 142 9.77 -13.21 14.18
C ILE A 142 11.27 -13.05 13.93
N TYR A 143 11.66 -13.06 12.66
CA TYR A 143 13.02 -12.77 12.22
C TYR A 143 13.26 -11.26 12.14
N TRP A 144 13.49 -10.64 13.31
CA TRP A 144 13.64 -9.19 13.49
C TRP A 144 14.70 -8.55 12.60
N ALA A 145 15.80 -9.26 12.30
CA ALA A 145 16.87 -8.77 11.41
C ALA A 145 16.38 -8.48 9.98
N ASN A 146 15.32 -9.16 9.53
CA ASN A 146 14.78 -9.03 8.18
C ASN A 146 13.68 -7.95 8.08
N VAL A 147 13.14 -7.47 9.21
CA VAL A 147 12.04 -6.50 9.25
C VAL A 147 12.37 -5.18 8.53
N PRO A 148 13.57 -4.57 8.68
CA PRO A 148 13.90 -3.35 7.96
C PRO A 148 13.89 -3.52 6.43
N LEU A 149 14.39 -4.65 5.93
CA LEU A 149 14.36 -4.97 4.50
C LEU A 149 12.91 -5.16 4.02
N ALA A 150 12.11 -5.89 4.79
CA ALA A 150 10.70 -6.13 4.47
C ALA A 150 9.91 -4.81 4.41
N LEU A 151 10.14 -3.90 5.37
CA LEU A 151 9.56 -2.55 5.39
C LEU A 151 10.03 -1.70 4.21
N PHE A 152 11.30 -1.78 3.83
CA PHE A 152 11.83 -1.07 2.68
C PHE A 152 11.14 -1.50 1.38
N LEU A 153 10.97 -2.81 1.18
CA LEU A 153 10.29 -3.36 0.01
C LEU A 153 8.80 -3.00 -0.01
N LEU A 154 8.11 -3.08 1.14
CA LEU A 154 6.74 -2.59 1.29
C LEU A 154 6.63 -1.11 0.93
N SER A 155 7.57 -0.28 1.41
CA SER A 155 7.60 1.16 1.13
C SER A 155 7.75 1.44 -0.36
N ILE A 156 8.73 0.84 -1.03
CA ILE A 156 8.93 1.06 -2.47
C ILE A 156 7.70 0.59 -3.26
N SER A 157 7.19 -0.59 -2.95
CA SER A 157 6.02 -1.16 -3.62
C SER A 157 4.79 -0.26 -3.47
N ALA A 158 4.56 0.27 -2.26
CA ALA A 158 3.43 1.15 -1.96
C ALA A 158 3.59 2.53 -2.60
N ILE A 159 4.79 3.12 -2.57
CA ILE A 159 5.09 4.39 -3.23
C ILE A 159 4.86 4.28 -4.74
N VAL A 160 5.32 3.18 -5.36
CA VAL A 160 5.17 2.99 -6.81
C VAL A 160 3.70 2.84 -7.19
N TRP A 161 2.93 2.05 -6.45
CA TRP A 161 1.49 1.89 -6.68
C TRP A 161 0.72 3.18 -6.41
N GLY A 162 0.97 3.86 -5.29
CA GLY A 162 0.33 5.13 -4.96
C GLY A 162 0.65 6.22 -5.98
N GLY A 163 1.90 6.33 -6.43
CA GLY A 163 2.31 7.26 -7.47
C GLY A 163 1.64 6.97 -8.82
N PHE A 164 1.53 5.68 -9.18
CA PHE A 164 0.80 5.24 -10.36
C PHE A 164 -0.68 5.63 -10.30
N LEU A 165 -1.35 5.41 -9.17
CA LEU A 165 -2.75 5.80 -8.97
C LEU A 165 -2.94 7.32 -9.00
N ASN A 166 -2.06 8.09 -8.36
CA ASN A 166 -2.06 9.56 -8.45
C ASN A 166 -2.01 10.01 -9.93
N ILE A 167 -1.25 9.32 -10.79
CA ILE A 167 -1.16 9.64 -12.23
C ILE A 167 -2.43 9.23 -12.98
N ILE A 168 -3.00 8.04 -12.72
CA ILE A 168 -4.26 7.62 -13.35
C ILE A 168 -5.37 8.62 -13.01
N PHE A 169 -5.43 9.11 -11.78
CA PHE A 169 -6.51 9.97 -11.34
C PHE A 169 -6.44 11.37 -11.94
N LEU A 170 -5.33 11.73 -12.60
CA LEU A 170 -5.28 12.91 -13.46
C LEU A 170 -6.29 12.86 -14.61
N PHE A 171 -6.69 11.67 -15.06
CA PHE A 171 -7.59 11.48 -16.20
C PHE A 171 -9.07 11.37 -15.85
N SER A 172 -9.44 11.49 -14.58
CA SER A 172 -10.84 11.38 -14.15
C SER A 172 -11.18 12.48 -13.19
N ARG A 173 -12.29 13.18 -13.42
CA ARG A 173 -12.87 14.15 -12.48
C ARG A 173 -13.15 13.55 -11.10
N ASP A 174 -13.61 12.30 -11.06
CA ASP A 174 -13.89 11.57 -9.81
C ASP A 174 -12.77 10.59 -9.51
N ALA A 175 -11.76 11.09 -8.79
CA ALA A 175 -10.65 10.27 -8.29
C ALA A 175 -11.10 9.33 -7.16
N GLY A 176 -12.20 9.64 -6.48
CA GLY A 176 -12.73 8.84 -5.37
C GLY A 176 -13.26 7.49 -5.86
N ILE A 177 -14.11 7.49 -6.90
CA ILE A 177 -14.64 6.25 -7.46
C ILE A 177 -13.51 5.37 -8.03
N LEU A 178 -12.54 5.97 -8.74
CA LEU A 178 -11.39 5.20 -9.24
C LEU A 178 -10.57 4.60 -8.10
N PHE A 179 -10.33 5.34 -7.03
CA PHE A 179 -9.68 4.81 -5.84
C PHE A 179 -10.38 3.57 -5.31
N THR A 180 -11.70 3.62 -5.12
CA THR A 180 -12.48 2.46 -4.65
C THR A 180 -12.39 1.28 -5.62
N ILE A 181 -12.44 1.51 -6.94
CA ILE A 181 -12.34 0.45 -7.95
C ILE A 181 -10.99 -0.27 -7.90
N PHE A 182 -9.91 0.40 -7.53
CA PHE A 182 -8.58 -0.22 -7.42
C PHE A 182 -8.31 -0.78 -6.01
N GLU A 183 -8.73 -0.08 -4.96
CA GLU A 183 -8.40 -0.40 -3.58
C GLU A 183 -9.16 -1.63 -3.06
N GLU A 184 -10.47 -1.70 -3.29
CA GLU A 184 -11.29 -2.81 -2.77
C GLU A 184 -10.89 -4.17 -3.37
N PRO A 185 -10.70 -4.29 -4.70
CA PRO A 185 -10.18 -5.53 -5.27
C PRO A 185 -8.75 -5.83 -4.82
N MET A 186 -7.89 -4.81 -4.66
CA MET A 186 -6.54 -5.03 -4.13
C MET A 186 -6.62 -5.63 -2.73
N GLN A 187 -7.41 -5.06 -1.82
CA GLN A 187 -7.55 -5.58 -0.46
C GLN A 187 -8.01 -7.04 -0.44
N PHE A 188 -8.91 -7.42 -1.35
CA PHE A 188 -9.47 -8.77 -1.40
C PHE A 188 -8.54 -9.79 -2.07
N PHE A 189 -8.03 -9.48 -3.26
CA PHE A 189 -7.30 -10.44 -4.11
C PHE A 189 -5.80 -10.53 -3.81
N SER A 190 -5.18 -9.51 -3.20
CA SER A 190 -3.72 -9.45 -3.00
C SER A 190 -3.14 -10.43 -1.97
N GLY A 191 -3.94 -11.36 -1.45
CA GLY A 191 -3.43 -12.34 -0.50
C GLY A 191 -3.39 -11.86 0.95
N VAL A 192 -4.07 -10.76 1.28
CA VAL A 192 -4.18 -10.22 2.65
C VAL A 192 -4.95 -11.17 3.56
N ARG A 193 -6.12 -11.63 3.11
CA ARG A 193 -7.06 -12.45 3.90
C ARG A 193 -7.06 -13.92 3.50
N ILE A 194 -6.91 -14.20 2.21
CA ILE A 194 -7.02 -15.55 1.64
C ILE A 194 -5.75 -15.82 0.81
N PRO A 195 -5.10 -16.99 0.94
CA PRO A 195 -3.97 -17.35 0.09
C PRO A 195 -4.34 -17.28 -1.39
N ILE A 196 -3.46 -16.68 -2.20
CA ILE A 196 -3.70 -16.50 -3.65
C ILE A 196 -3.90 -17.86 -4.35
N LEU A 197 -3.26 -18.91 -3.84
CA LEU A 197 -3.37 -20.28 -4.34
C LEU A 197 -4.82 -20.81 -4.32
N ALA A 198 -5.63 -20.33 -3.37
CA ALA A 198 -7.03 -20.73 -3.20
C ALA A 198 -7.98 -20.06 -4.22
N PHE A 199 -7.55 -19.02 -4.93
CA PHE A 199 -8.38 -18.38 -5.95
C PHE A 199 -8.44 -19.20 -7.25
N PRO A 200 -9.58 -19.15 -7.98
CA PRO A 200 -9.65 -19.64 -9.35
C PRO A 200 -8.74 -18.82 -10.29
N ILE A 201 -8.50 -19.33 -11.50
CA ILE A 201 -7.56 -18.73 -12.47
C ILE A 201 -7.83 -17.23 -12.71
N TRP A 202 -9.09 -16.83 -12.84
CA TRP A 202 -9.46 -15.43 -13.04
C TRP A 202 -9.13 -14.55 -11.82
N GLY A 203 -9.31 -15.07 -10.60
CA GLY A 203 -9.00 -14.34 -9.37
C GLY A 203 -7.49 -14.19 -9.18
N LYS A 204 -6.71 -15.21 -9.56
CA LYS A 204 -5.24 -15.14 -9.61
C LYS A 204 -4.76 -14.09 -10.59
N ALA A 205 -5.38 -13.99 -11.77
CA ALA A 205 -5.03 -12.97 -12.75
C ALA A 205 -5.22 -11.54 -12.20
N ILE A 206 -6.31 -11.30 -11.47
CA ILE A 206 -6.56 -10.02 -10.79
C ILE A 206 -5.52 -9.77 -9.70
N ALA A 207 -5.23 -10.78 -8.86
CA ALA A 207 -4.24 -10.67 -7.79
C ALA A 207 -2.86 -10.25 -8.34
N TYR A 208 -2.43 -10.84 -9.45
CA TYR A 208 -1.11 -10.58 -10.04
C TYR A 208 -0.94 -9.20 -10.67
N LEU A 209 -2.01 -8.40 -10.80
CA LEU A 209 -1.91 -6.98 -11.18
C LEU A 209 -1.40 -6.11 -10.03
N PHE A 210 -1.66 -6.52 -8.79
CA PHE A 210 -1.34 -5.71 -7.62
C PHE A 210 0.07 -6.02 -7.11
N PRO A 211 0.92 -5.00 -6.91
CA PRO A 211 2.26 -5.23 -6.38
C PRO A 211 2.22 -5.67 -4.91
N LEU A 212 1.12 -5.35 -4.18
CA LEU A 212 0.86 -5.83 -2.82
C LEU A 212 0.94 -7.37 -2.71
N THR A 213 0.47 -8.08 -3.74
CA THR A 213 0.48 -9.54 -3.84
C THR A 213 1.89 -10.12 -3.70
N TYR A 214 2.85 -9.56 -4.44
CA TYR A 214 4.22 -10.04 -4.47
C TYR A 214 4.98 -9.64 -3.21
N VAL A 215 4.79 -8.41 -2.74
CA VAL A 215 5.51 -7.93 -1.56
C VAL A 215 5.00 -8.59 -0.28
N LEU A 216 3.72 -8.99 -0.18
CA LEU A 216 3.23 -9.77 0.97
C LEU A 216 3.80 -11.18 1.03
N ASP A 217 3.99 -11.83 -0.12
CA ASP A 217 4.64 -13.14 -0.19
C ASP A 217 6.09 -13.05 0.33
N ILE A 218 6.83 -12.05 -0.17
CA ILE A 218 8.20 -11.75 0.28
C ILE A 218 8.23 -11.37 1.77
N PHE A 219 7.30 -10.53 2.21
CA PHE A 219 7.23 -10.06 3.60
C PHE A 219 7.07 -11.23 4.56
N ARG A 220 6.17 -12.16 4.27
CA ARG A 220 5.94 -13.35 5.10
C ARG A 220 7.16 -14.25 5.12
N ASP A 221 7.77 -14.49 3.96
CA ASP A 221 8.96 -15.32 3.88
C ASP A 221 10.19 -14.73 4.59
N LEU A 222 10.34 -13.41 4.59
CA LEU A 222 11.39 -12.70 5.31
C LEU A 222 11.16 -12.70 6.82
N VAL A 223 9.94 -12.36 7.25
CA VAL A 223 9.62 -12.03 8.66
C VAL A 223 9.22 -13.27 9.46
N LEU A 224 8.51 -14.23 8.85
CA LEU A 224 8.03 -15.44 9.52
C LEU A 224 8.91 -16.65 9.25
N ASN A 225 9.39 -16.83 8.02
CA ASN A 225 10.15 -18.03 7.63
C ASN A 225 11.67 -17.81 7.65
N GLY A 226 12.13 -16.56 7.78
CA GLY A 226 13.55 -16.23 7.82
C GLY A 226 14.32 -16.58 6.54
N LYS A 227 13.64 -16.68 5.39
CA LYS A 227 14.27 -17.09 4.13
C LYS A 227 15.35 -16.09 3.72
N GLY A 228 16.47 -16.63 3.25
CA GLY A 228 17.60 -15.83 2.78
C GLY A 228 17.37 -15.25 1.38
N PHE A 229 18.16 -14.23 1.01
CA PHE A 229 18.04 -13.55 -0.29
C PHE A 229 18.10 -14.52 -1.48
N THR A 230 19.01 -15.50 -1.44
CA THR A 230 19.23 -16.48 -2.51
C THR A 230 18.04 -17.41 -2.74
N GLN A 231 17.26 -17.69 -1.70
CA GLN A 231 16.08 -18.56 -1.77
C GLN A 231 14.88 -17.85 -2.40
N MET A 232 14.90 -16.52 -2.44
CA MET A 232 13.77 -15.67 -2.82
C MET A 232 14.01 -14.87 -4.10
N VAL A 233 15.09 -15.18 -4.85
CA VAL A 233 15.45 -14.46 -6.08
C VAL A 233 14.29 -14.42 -7.07
N GLY A 234 13.55 -15.53 -7.20
CA GLY A 234 12.35 -15.60 -8.03
C GLY A 234 11.28 -14.59 -7.60
N GLN A 235 10.95 -14.55 -6.31
CA GLN A 235 9.95 -13.62 -5.78
C GLN A 235 10.39 -12.16 -5.94
N TYR A 236 11.66 -11.84 -5.65
CA TYR A 236 12.22 -10.50 -5.87
C TYR A 236 12.16 -10.09 -7.35
N SER A 237 12.45 -11.01 -8.27
CA SER A 237 12.40 -10.74 -9.71
C SER A 237 10.99 -10.40 -10.18
N LEU A 238 9.97 -11.10 -9.66
CA LEU A 238 8.56 -10.83 -9.97
C LEU A 238 8.12 -9.47 -9.40
N LEU A 239 8.45 -9.18 -8.13
CA LEU A 239 8.16 -7.88 -7.51
C LEU A 239 8.82 -6.73 -8.28
N PHE A 240 10.10 -6.89 -8.65
CA PHE A 240 10.81 -5.87 -9.39
C PHE A 240 10.23 -5.68 -10.79
N SER A 241 9.83 -6.76 -11.45
CA SER A 241 9.18 -6.70 -12.77
C SER A 241 7.88 -5.91 -12.72
N ILE A 242 6.99 -6.17 -11.76
CA ILE A 242 5.73 -5.43 -11.66
C ILE A 242 5.97 -3.96 -11.28
N ILE A 243 6.93 -3.68 -10.38
CA ILE A 243 7.32 -2.31 -10.05
C ILE A 243 7.83 -1.56 -11.27
N LEU A 244 8.68 -2.19 -12.09
CA LEU A 244 9.24 -1.60 -13.29
C LEU A 244 8.15 -1.34 -14.35
N ILE A 245 7.22 -2.28 -14.52
CA ILE A 245 6.06 -2.11 -15.41
C ILE A 245 5.20 -0.92 -14.96
N LEU A 246 4.87 -0.83 -13.66
CA LEU A 246 4.06 0.27 -13.12
C LEU A 246 4.78 1.62 -13.21
N ALA A 247 6.10 1.67 -12.96
CA ALA A 247 6.90 2.87 -13.10
C ALA A 247 6.97 3.32 -14.57
N ALA A 248 7.18 2.40 -15.50
CA ALA A 248 7.16 2.69 -16.94
C ALA A 248 5.78 3.19 -17.41
N ALA A 249 4.71 2.51 -16.98
CA ALA A 249 3.34 2.92 -17.26
C ALA A 249 3.04 4.32 -16.70
N SER A 250 3.50 4.61 -15.49
CA SER A 250 3.40 5.95 -14.86
C SER A 250 4.04 7.04 -15.73
N VAL A 251 5.25 6.82 -16.25
CA VAL A 251 5.93 7.78 -17.12
C VAL A 251 5.18 7.98 -18.44
N LEU A 252 4.69 6.90 -19.05
CA LEU A 252 3.95 6.96 -20.32
C LEU A 252 2.60 7.67 -20.16
N LEU A 253 1.85 7.31 -19.13
CA LEU A 253 0.56 7.92 -18.81
C LEU A 253 0.72 9.40 -18.48
N LEU A 254 1.73 9.76 -17.67
CA LEU A 254 1.96 11.17 -17.37
C LEU A 254 2.28 11.98 -18.64
N LYS A 255 3.15 11.49 -19.52
CA LYS A 255 3.43 12.14 -20.82
C LYS A 255 2.15 12.33 -21.63
N LYS A 256 1.28 11.31 -21.66
CA LYS A 256 -0.02 11.38 -22.35
C LYS A 256 -0.95 12.42 -21.72
N ALA A 257 -1.00 12.51 -20.40
CA ALA A 257 -1.77 13.53 -19.67
C ALA A 257 -1.29 14.94 -20.03
N GLU A 258 0.03 15.15 -20.08
CA GLU A 258 0.61 16.45 -20.42
C GLU A 258 0.34 16.86 -21.86
N THR A 259 0.49 15.95 -22.82
CA THR A 259 0.17 16.22 -24.23
C THR A 259 -1.31 16.52 -24.40
N HIS A 260 -2.19 15.78 -23.72
CA HIS A 260 -3.62 16.03 -23.75
C HIS A 260 -3.97 17.42 -23.21
N ALA A 261 -3.46 17.80 -22.03
CA ALA A 261 -3.68 19.11 -21.43
C ALA A 261 -3.17 20.27 -22.30
N LYS A 262 -2.02 20.09 -22.99
CA LYS A 262 -1.50 21.08 -23.94
C LYS A 262 -2.41 21.27 -25.15
N ASN A 263 -3.01 20.19 -25.66
CA ASN A 263 -3.85 20.24 -26.84
C ASN A 263 -5.24 20.79 -26.56
N THR A 264 -5.82 20.51 -25.38
CA THR A 264 -7.15 20.98 -25.02
C THR A 264 -7.17 22.39 -24.44
N GLY A 265 -5.99 22.97 -24.16
CA GLY A 265 -5.85 24.29 -23.52
C GLY A 265 -6.42 24.34 -22.10
N ASN A 266 -6.83 23.18 -21.56
CA ASN A 266 -7.44 23.07 -20.26
C ASN A 266 -6.44 22.47 -19.29
N MET A 267 -5.90 23.33 -18.43
CA MET A 267 -5.09 22.89 -17.29
C MET A 267 -5.97 22.28 -16.20
N VAL A 268 -7.29 22.48 -16.28
CA VAL A 268 -8.27 21.60 -15.65
C VAL A 268 -8.26 20.31 -16.45
N LEU A 269 -7.37 19.39 -16.09
CA LEU A 269 -7.43 18.01 -16.54
C LEU A 269 -8.82 17.46 -16.16
N TYR A 270 -9.74 17.45 -17.14
CA TYR A 270 -11.13 17.01 -16.99
C TYR A 270 -11.24 15.51 -16.76
#